data_AF-A0A382Y0N1-F1
#
_entry.id   AF-A0A382Y0N1-F1
#
_cell.length_a   1.000
_cell.length_b   1.000
_cell.length_c   1.000
_cell.angle_alpha   90.00
_cell.angle_beta   90.00
_cell.angle_gamma   90.00
#
_symmetry.space_group_name_H-M   'P 1'
#
loop_
_entity.id
_entity.type
_entity.pdbx_description
1 polymer ?
#
loop_
_entity_poly.entity_id
_entity_poly.type
_entity_poly.pdbx_seq_one_letter_code
_entity_poly.pdbx_strand_id
1 'polypeptide(L)'
;MSQSNKRHSRLQSFLDNPAKSMWTLAIPVIAGMGIQTLYTIVDMIFIGKLGGESIAAVAFNMPIFFFVMGLSFGLGSGVTASIARFIGADDKVNADNAAEHAVAIALIISVILTIIGLIFGETILMYMGCTPAVLPQAWEYLKVSCYGITFGVFSAFFRSILAGEGDMKLPMIVAALGTVFNI
;
A
#
# COMPACT_ATOMS: atom_id res chain seq x y z
N MET A 1 29.28 1.74 20.39
CA MET A 1 29.54 3.22 20.43
C MET A 1 29.45 3.94 19.07
N SER A 2 28.72 3.44 18.04
CA SER A 2 28.78 4.00 16.67
C SER A 2 27.50 4.74 16.16
N GLN A 3 26.36 4.64 16.85
CA GLN A 3 25.10 5.23 16.36
C GLN A 3 24.85 6.69 16.80
N SER A 4 25.41 7.14 17.93
CA SER A 4 25.20 8.50 18.44
C SER A 4 25.83 9.58 17.54
N ASN A 5 27.00 9.30 16.95
CA ASN A 5 27.74 10.27 16.14
C ASN A 5 27.11 10.55 14.76
N LYS A 6 26.30 9.62 14.21
CA LYS A 6 25.68 9.78 12.88
C LYS A 6 24.42 10.66 12.89
N ARG A 7 23.64 10.66 13.98
CA ARG A 7 22.43 11.52 14.11
C ARG A 7 22.79 12.98 14.27
N HIS A 8 23.88 13.29 14.98
CA HIS A 8 24.36 14.67 15.12
C HIS A 8 24.74 15.27 13.76
N SER A 9 25.44 14.53 12.89
CA SER A 9 25.92 15.03 11.59
C SER A 9 24.81 15.39 10.59
N ARG A 10 23.75 14.58 10.47
CA ARG A 10 22.66 14.85 9.50
C ARG A 10 21.76 16.00 9.93
N LEU A 11 21.53 16.14 11.24
CA LEU A 11 20.77 17.28 11.78
C LEU A 11 21.57 18.57 11.61
N GLN A 12 22.85 18.57 11.95
CA GLN A 12 23.73 19.73 11.77
C GLN A 12 23.78 20.15 10.29
N SER A 13 23.98 19.22 9.35
CA SER A 13 24.04 19.57 7.92
C SER A 13 22.73 20.14 7.38
N PHE A 14 21.59 19.72 7.95
CA PHE A 14 20.27 20.25 7.60
C PHE A 14 20.06 21.66 8.15
N LEU A 15 20.53 21.93 9.37
CA LEU A 15 20.48 23.26 9.98
C LEU A 15 21.46 24.24 9.31
N ASP A 16 22.66 23.76 8.94
CA ASP A 16 23.70 24.56 8.30
C ASP A 16 23.33 24.96 6.86
N ASN A 17 22.71 24.06 6.10
CA ASN A 17 22.27 24.34 4.74
C ASN A 17 21.02 23.50 4.35
N PRO A 18 19.82 23.99 4.68
CA PRO A 18 18.58 23.25 4.45
C PRO A 18 18.32 22.99 2.97
N ALA A 19 18.60 23.95 2.08
CA ALA A 19 18.40 23.78 0.64
C ALA A 19 19.26 22.66 0.06
N LYS A 20 20.56 22.63 0.40
CA LYS A 20 21.48 21.57 -0.06
C LYS A 20 21.07 20.20 0.49
N SER A 21 20.69 20.14 1.76
CA SER A 21 20.25 18.89 2.40
C SER A 21 18.95 18.38 1.81
N MET A 22 18.00 19.27 1.48
CA MET A 22 16.78 18.93 0.75
C MET A 22 17.07 18.34 -0.61
N TRP A 23 17.92 18.96 -1.44
CA TRP A 23 18.27 18.42 -2.76
C TRP A 23 19.03 17.09 -2.68
N THR A 24 19.91 16.94 -1.69
CA THR A 24 20.68 15.69 -1.47
C THR A 24 19.77 14.51 -1.12
N LEU A 25 18.63 14.77 -0.47
CA LEU A 25 17.60 13.77 -0.18
C LEU A 25 16.61 13.61 -1.35
N ALA A 26 16.20 14.72 -1.98
CA ALA A 26 15.17 14.72 -3.01
C ALA A 26 15.66 14.03 -4.30
N ILE A 27 16.89 14.28 -4.74
CA ILE A 27 17.44 13.69 -5.98
C ILE A 27 17.35 12.16 -5.98
N PRO A 28 17.88 11.43 -4.97
CA PRO A 28 17.78 9.97 -4.96
C PRO A 28 16.33 9.47 -4.86
N VAL A 29 15.44 10.20 -4.18
CA VAL A 29 14.01 9.86 -4.13
C VAL A 29 13.35 10.02 -5.50
N ILE A 30 13.56 11.15 -6.17
CA ILE A 30 13.05 11.43 -7.53
C ILE A 30 13.57 10.38 -8.52
N ALA A 31 14.86 10.06 -8.46
CA ALA A 31 15.45 9.01 -9.28
C ALA A 31 14.81 7.65 -9.02
N GLY A 32 14.58 7.29 -7.75
CA GLY A 32 13.89 6.05 -7.37
C GLY A 32 12.47 5.98 -7.92
N MET A 33 11.69 7.07 -7.82
CA MET A 33 10.35 7.16 -8.40
C MET A 33 10.37 7.09 -9.93
N GLY A 34 11.37 7.69 -10.58
CA GLY A 34 11.58 7.60 -12.02
C GLY A 34 11.86 6.16 -12.48
N ILE A 35 12.75 5.46 -11.77
CA ILE A 35 13.04 4.03 -12.02
C ILE A 35 11.78 3.18 -11.83
N GLN A 36 11.01 3.41 -10.76
CA GLN A 36 9.75 2.70 -10.52
C GLN A 36 8.75 2.94 -11.66
N THR A 37 8.63 4.18 -12.13
CA THR A 37 7.74 4.54 -13.23
C THR A 37 8.16 3.84 -14.53
N LEU A 38 9.46 3.83 -14.84
CA LEU A 38 10.01 3.10 -15.99
C LEU A 38 9.73 1.59 -15.88
N TYR A 39 9.90 1.02 -14.69
CA TYR A 39 9.56 -0.38 -14.44
C TYR A 39 8.09 -0.67 -14.77
N THR A 40 7.17 0.16 -14.29
CA THR A 40 5.73 0.03 -14.59
C THR A 40 5.43 0.15 -16.08
N ILE A 41 6.10 1.06 -16.80
CA ILE A 41 5.95 1.20 -18.25
C ILE A 41 6.44 -0.07 -18.97
N VAL A 42 7.60 -0.59 -18.59
CA VAL A 42 8.15 -1.82 -19.17
C VAL A 42 7.20 -2.98 -18.94
N ASP A 43 6.72 -3.17 -17.72
CA ASP A 43 5.78 -4.24 -17.38
C ASP A 43 4.48 -4.13 -18.19
N MET A 44 3.95 -2.91 -18.35
CA MET A 44 2.80 -2.64 -19.20
C MET A 44 3.07 -2.94 -20.69
N ILE A 45 4.28 -2.70 -21.20
CA ILE A 45 4.68 -3.08 -22.56
C ILE A 45 4.71 -4.61 -22.71
N PHE A 46 5.19 -5.35 -21.71
CA PHE A 46 5.16 -6.82 -21.73
C PHE A 46 3.73 -7.36 -21.71
N ILE A 47 2.85 -6.79 -20.87
CA ILE A 47 1.40 -7.10 -20.88
C ILE A 47 0.78 -6.74 -22.25
N GLY A 48 1.21 -5.63 -22.85
CA GLY A 48 0.75 -5.20 -24.17
C GLY A 48 1.08 -6.10 -25.34
N LYS A 49 2.16 -6.89 -25.21
CA LYS A 49 2.48 -7.92 -26.20
C LYS A 49 1.48 -9.09 -26.19
N LEU A 50 0.67 -9.23 -25.13
CA LEU A 50 -0.41 -10.22 -25.05
C LEU A 50 -1.70 -9.75 -25.75
N GLY A 51 -1.79 -8.46 -26.11
CA GLY A 51 -2.92 -7.84 -26.80
C GLY A 51 -3.36 -6.52 -26.14
N GLY A 52 -3.89 -5.58 -26.95
CA GLY A 52 -4.35 -4.28 -26.45
C GLY A 52 -5.52 -4.39 -25.45
N GLU A 53 -6.35 -5.42 -25.60
CA GLU A 53 -7.46 -5.72 -24.68
C GLU A 53 -6.96 -6.09 -23.28
N SER A 54 -5.80 -6.73 -23.15
CA SER A 54 -5.24 -7.13 -21.86
C SER A 54 -4.65 -5.95 -21.09
N ILE A 55 -4.05 -4.97 -21.78
CA ILE A 55 -3.66 -3.70 -21.12
C ILE A 55 -4.90 -2.95 -20.66
N ALA A 56 -5.92 -2.85 -21.53
CA ALA A 56 -7.15 -2.16 -21.20
C ALA A 56 -7.84 -2.81 -19.98
N ALA A 57 -7.87 -4.15 -19.92
CA ALA A 57 -8.41 -4.91 -18.79
C ALA A 57 -7.73 -4.58 -17.46
N VAL A 58 -6.39 -4.50 -17.45
CA VAL A 58 -5.63 -4.09 -16.25
C VAL A 58 -5.91 -2.63 -15.90
N ALA A 59 -5.95 -1.74 -16.90
CA ALA A 59 -6.20 -0.31 -16.70
C ALA A 59 -7.57 -0.03 -16.07
N PHE A 60 -8.62 -0.76 -16.47
CA PHE A 60 -9.95 -0.62 -15.86
C PHE A 60 -10.00 -1.06 -14.39
N ASN A 61 -9.11 -1.95 -13.97
CA ASN A 61 -9.03 -2.41 -12.58
C ASN A 61 -8.23 -1.47 -11.67
N MET A 62 -7.33 -0.65 -12.22
CA MET A 62 -6.47 0.24 -11.43
C MET A 62 -7.25 1.17 -10.49
N PRO A 63 -8.33 1.86 -10.91
CA PRO A 63 -9.10 2.70 -9.99
C PRO A 63 -9.72 1.92 -8.82
N ILE A 64 -10.11 0.66 -9.04
CA ILE A 64 -10.64 -0.21 -7.98
C ILE A 64 -9.55 -0.51 -6.95
N PHE A 65 -8.32 -0.82 -7.39
CA PHE A 65 -7.20 -1.00 -6.47
C PHE A 65 -6.84 0.27 -5.71
N PHE A 66 -6.81 1.42 -6.39
CA PHE A 66 -6.55 2.70 -5.72
C PHE A 66 -7.61 3.01 -4.68
N PHE A 67 -8.87 2.67 -4.94
CA PHE A 67 -9.94 2.81 -3.96
C PHE A 67 -9.70 1.93 -2.72
N VAL A 68 -9.41 0.63 -2.92
CA VAL A 68 -9.11 -0.32 -1.82
C VAL A 68 -7.89 0.13 -1.01
N MET A 69 -6.84 0.55 -1.71
CA MET A 69 -5.60 1.05 -1.10
C MET A 69 -5.84 2.34 -0.32
N GLY A 70 -6.56 3.29 -0.89
CA GLY A 70 -6.93 4.55 -0.25
C GLY A 70 -7.76 4.33 1.02
N LEU A 71 -8.75 3.45 0.95
CA LEU A 71 -9.56 3.07 2.12
C LEU A 71 -8.70 2.42 3.21
N SER A 72 -7.83 1.48 2.82
CA SER A 72 -6.94 0.77 3.74
C SER A 72 -5.96 1.71 4.44
N PHE A 73 -5.39 2.67 3.71
CA PHE A 73 -4.47 3.66 4.26
C PHE A 73 -5.18 4.70 5.13
N GLY A 74 -6.37 5.14 4.73
CA GLY A 74 -7.17 6.08 5.52
C GLY A 74 -7.52 5.50 6.90
N LEU A 75 -8.01 4.26 6.92
CA LEU A 75 -8.33 3.56 8.17
C LEU A 75 -7.08 3.16 8.94
N GLY A 76 -6.04 2.70 8.24
CA GLY A 76 -4.74 2.40 8.83
C GLY A 76 -4.14 3.59 9.58
N SER A 77 -4.24 4.79 9.02
CA SER A 77 -3.81 6.02 9.71
C SER A 77 -4.57 6.24 11.03
N GLY A 78 -5.87 5.92 11.07
CA GLY A 78 -6.67 5.98 12.31
C GLY A 78 -6.22 4.96 13.35
N VAL A 79 -5.91 3.73 12.92
CA VAL A 79 -5.34 2.68 13.76
C VAL A 79 -4.00 3.12 14.35
N THR A 80 -3.08 3.59 13.51
CA THR A 80 -1.76 4.09 13.93
C THR A 80 -1.90 5.21 14.96
N ALA A 81 -2.77 6.20 14.71
CA ALA A 81 -2.97 7.32 15.62
C ALA A 81 -3.57 6.88 16.96
N SER A 82 -4.52 5.94 16.95
CA SER A 82 -5.15 5.43 18.17
C SER A 82 -4.15 4.67 19.04
N ILE A 83 -3.38 3.75 18.45
CA ILE A 83 -2.36 2.97 19.16
C ILE A 83 -1.24 3.87 19.67
N ALA A 84 -0.72 4.78 18.84
CA ALA A 84 0.33 5.71 19.23
C ALA A 84 -0.07 6.59 20.42
N ARG A 85 -1.35 6.97 20.52
CA ARG A 85 -1.87 7.73 21.66
C ARG A 85 -1.83 6.93 22.96
N PHE A 86 -2.23 5.65 22.92
CA PHE A 86 -2.20 4.78 24.11
C PHE A 86 -0.77 4.41 24.51
N ILE A 87 0.08 4.08 23.53
CA ILE A 87 1.51 3.82 23.77
C ILE A 87 2.20 5.06 24.37
N GLY A 88 1.91 6.26 23.86
CA GLY A 88 2.44 7.51 24.41
C GLY A 88 1.94 7.85 25.82
N ALA A 89 0.83 7.24 26.26
CA ALA A 89 0.26 7.38 27.60
C ALA A 89 0.70 6.25 28.56
N ASP A 90 1.61 5.36 28.13
CA ASP A 90 2.02 4.15 28.86
C ASP A 90 0.85 3.17 29.15
N ASP A 91 -0.20 3.23 28.33
CA ASP A 91 -1.40 2.42 28.44
C ASP A 91 -1.37 1.27 27.45
N LYS A 92 -0.57 0.25 27.77
CA LYS A 92 -0.41 -0.95 26.93
C LYS A 92 -1.71 -1.73 26.74
N VAL A 93 -2.57 -1.79 27.77
CA VAL A 93 -3.83 -2.55 27.72
C VAL A 93 -4.77 -2.00 26.64
N ASN A 94 -4.95 -0.68 26.61
CA ASN A 94 -5.80 -0.07 25.59
C ASN A 94 -5.13 -0.01 24.21
N ALA A 95 -3.80 -0.01 24.14
CA ALA A 95 -3.08 -0.17 22.88
C ALA A 95 -3.33 -1.56 22.25
N ASP A 96 -3.24 -2.62 23.04
CA ASP A 96 -3.50 -3.99 22.60
C ASP A 96 -4.98 -4.16 22.19
N ASN A 97 -5.91 -3.62 22.98
CA ASN A 97 -7.34 -3.62 22.62
C ASN A 97 -7.62 -2.86 21.31
N ALA A 98 -6.93 -1.74 21.06
CA ALA A 98 -7.04 -1.01 19.80
C ALA A 98 -6.48 -1.83 18.61
N ALA A 99 -5.41 -2.60 18.82
CA ALA A 99 -4.87 -3.51 17.80
C ALA A 99 -5.83 -4.67 17.49
N GLU A 100 -6.47 -5.26 18.50
CA GLU A 100 -7.50 -6.30 18.31
C GLU A 100 -8.69 -5.77 17.48
N HIS A 101 -9.17 -4.57 17.81
CA HIS A 101 -10.22 -3.92 17.02
C HIS A 101 -9.76 -3.62 15.59
N ALA A 102 -8.51 -3.21 15.39
CA ALA A 102 -7.95 -2.99 14.05
C ALA A 102 -7.98 -4.28 13.21
N VAL A 103 -7.62 -5.42 13.79
CA VAL A 103 -7.70 -6.74 13.13
C VAL A 103 -9.15 -7.10 12.78
N ALA A 104 -10.10 -6.86 13.69
CA ALA A 104 -11.51 -7.10 13.43
C ALA A 104 -12.06 -6.20 12.29
N ILE A 105 -11.67 -4.92 12.27
CA ILE A 105 -12.04 -3.98 11.20
C ILE A 105 -11.45 -4.43 9.85
N ALA A 106 -10.18 -4.86 9.84
CA ALA A 106 -9.53 -5.38 8.63
C ALA A 106 -10.28 -6.58 8.06
N LEU A 107 -10.73 -7.51 8.91
CA LEU A 107 -11.53 -8.66 8.51
C LEU A 107 -12.88 -8.23 7.92
N ILE A 108 -13.61 -7.37 8.62
CA ILE A 108 -14.94 -6.90 8.17
C ILE A 108 -14.82 -6.20 6.81
N ILE A 109 -13.87 -5.29 6.66
CA ILE A 109 -13.71 -4.51 5.43
C ILE A 109 -13.22 -5.35 4.27
N SER A 110 -12.26 -6.26 4.50
CA SER A 110 -11.81 -7.16 3.44
C SER A 110 -12.93 -8.07 2.94
N VAL A 111 -13.75 -8.62 3.84
CA VAL A 111 -14.91 -9.43 3.47
C VAL A 111 -15.92 -8.60 2.68
N ILE A 112 -16.27 -7.40 3.16
CA ILE A 112 -17.20 -6.51 2.46
C ILE A 112 -16.69 -6.17 1.05
N LEU A 113 -15.42 -5.75 0.91
CA LEU A 113 -14.83 -5.41 -0.38
C LEU A 113 -14.77 -6.61 -1.32
N THR A 114 -14.44 -7.79 -0.80
CA THR A 114 -14.40 -9.03 -1.59
C THR A 114 -15.79 -9.41 -2.09
N ILE A 115 -16.81 -9.36 -1.22
CA ILE A 115 -18.19 -9.66 -1.60
C ILE A 115 -18.70 -8.65 -2.63
N ILE A 116 -18.46 -7.36 -2.42
CA ILE A 116 -18.85 -6.31 -3.37
C ILE A 116 -18.15 -6.53 -4.72
N GLY A 117 -16.86 -6.81 -4.71
CA GLY A 117 -16.08 -7.07 -5.92
C GLY A 117 -16.57 -8.32 -6.67
N LEU A 118 -16.92 -9.40 -5.97
CA LEU A 118 -17.39 -10.63 -6.60
C LEU A 118 -18.82 -10.55 -7.14
N ILE A 119 -19.72 -9.82 -6.46
CA ILE A 119 -21.13 -9.71 -6.86
C ILE A 119 -21.33 -8.60 -7.90
N PHE A 120 -20.67 -7.46 -7.72
CA PHE A 120 -20.90 -6.26 -8.53
C PHE A 120 -19.72 -5.92 -9.46
N GLY A 121 -18.62 -6.67 -9.45
CA GLY A 121 -17.41 -6.31 -10.19
C GLY A 121 -17.62 -6.13 -11.69
N GLU A 122 -18.34 -7.04 -12.34
CA GLU A 122 -18.67 -6.90 -13.77
C GLU A 122 -19.50 -5.65 -14.06
N THR A 123 -20.49 -5.37 -13.22
CA THR A 123 -21.34 -4.16 -13.30
C THR A 123 -20.53 -2.88 -13.08
N ILE A 124 -19.63 -2.87 -12.08
CA ILE A 124 -18.74 -1.74 -11.81
C ILE A 124 -17.84 -1.48 -13.03
N LEU A 125 -17.25 -2.52 -13.61
CA LEU A 125 -16.42 -2.41 -14.81
C LEU A 125 -17.20 -1.83 -16.01
N MET A 126 -18.44 -2.27 -16.22
CA MET A 126 -19.30 -1.70 -17.26
C MET A 126 -19.59 -0.20 -17.02
N TYR A 127 -19.91 0.20 -15.78
CA TYR A 127 -20.13 1.61 -15.45
C TYR A 127 -18.88 2.48 -15.57
N MET A 128 -17.69 1.88 -15.40
CA MET A 128 -16.41 2.55 -15.65
C MET A 128 -16.11 2.71 -17.16
N GLY A 129 -16.97 2.20 -18.05
CA GLY A 129 -16.83 2.32 -19.49
C GLY A 129 -16.11 1.14 -20.15
N CYS A 130 -15.99 0.00 -19.46
CA CYS A 130 -15.41 -1.20 -20.04
C CYS A 130 -16.31 -1.73 -21.18
N THR A 131 -15.75 -1.84 -22.39
CA THR A 131 -16.49 -2.34 -23.54
C THR A 131 -16.69 -3.86 -23.47
N PRO A 132 -17.71 -4.42 -24.14
CA PRO A 132 -17.95 -5.87 -24.13
C PRO A 132 -16.77 -6.73 -24.63
N ALA A 133 -15.87 -6.16 -25.43
CA ALA A 133 -14.67 -6.86 -25.91
C ALA A 133 -13.61 -7.03 -24.80
N VAL A 134 -13.51 -6.07 -23.87
CA VAL A 134 -12.49 -6.06 -22.80
C VAL A 134 -13.04 -6.64 -21.49
N LEU A 135 -14.36 -6.57 -21.29
CA LEU A 135 -15.04 -6.97 -20.06
C LEU A 135 -14.67 -8.38 -19.55
N PRO A 136 -14.59 -9.43 -20.38
CA PRO A 136 -14.23 -10.76 -19.91
C PRO A 136 -12.84 -10.82 -19.26
N GLN A 137 -11.84 -10.20 -19.90
CA GLN A 137 -10.46 -10.16 -19.39
C GLN A 137 -10.36 -9.27 -18.14
N ALA A 138 -11.06 -8.13 -18.14
CA ALA A 138 -11.10 -7.22 -16.99
C ALA A 138 -11.74 -7.90 -15.77
N TRP A 139 -12.81 -8.67 -15.99
CA TRP A 139 -13.50 -9.41 -14.96
C TRP A 139 -12.66 -10.57 -14.41
N GLU A 140 -12.03 -11.38 -15.26
CA GLU A 140 -11.15 -12.46 -14.79
C GLU A 140 -10.04 -11.92 -13.90
N TYR A 141 -9.42 -10.82 -14.31
CA TYR A 141 -8.39 -10.15 -13.53
C TYR A 141 -8.94 -9.64 -12.19
N LEU A 142 -10.09 -8.96 -12.19
CA LEU A 142 -10.72 -8.44 -10.97
C LEU A 142 -11.09 -9.57 -10.01
N LYS A 143 -11.67 -10.65 -10.54
CA LYS A 143 -12.14 -11.80 -9.77
C LYS A 143 -11.00 -12.48 -9.03
N VAL A 144 -9.88 -12.74 -9.71
CA VAL A 144 -8.67 -13.28 -9.06
C VAL A 144 -8.17 -12.31 -7.99
N SER A 145 -8.16 -11.02 -8.30
CA SER A 145 -7.69 -9.98 -7.40
C SER A 145 -8.56 -9.82 -6.16
N CYS A 146 -9.86 -10.06 -6.24
CA CYS A 146 -10.78 -10.02 -5.10
C CYS A 146 -10.36 -10.98 -3.98
N TYR A 147 -9.86 -12.16 -4.32
CA TYR A 147 -9.32 -13.10 -3.32
C TYR A 147 -8.03 -12.58 -2.65
N GLY A 148 -7.26 -11.77 -3.38
CA GLY A 148 -6.03 -11.12 -2.90
C GLY A 148 -6.27 -9.89 -2.03
N ILE A 149 -7.42 -9.20 -2.18
CA ILE A 149 -7.76 -7.98 -1.42
C ILE A 149 -7.62 -8.20 0.08
N THR A 150 -8.07 -9.35 0.58
CA THR A 150 -7.97 -9.70 1.99
C THR A 150 -6.54 -9.61 2.50
N PHE A 151 -5.60 -10.26 1.82
CA PHE A 151 -4.19 -10.22 2.22
C PHE A 151 -3.59 -8.81 2.13
N GLY A 152 -4.00 -8.03 1.12
CA GLY A 152 -3.59 -6.63 0.98
C GLY A 152 -4.05 -5.75 2.14
N VAL A 153 -5.34 -5.85 2.52
CA VAL A 153 -5.92 -5.10 3.64
C VAL A 153 -5.25 -5.47 4.95
N PHE A 154 -5.09 -6.78 5.24
CA PHE A 154 -4.40 -7.23 6.45
C PHE A 154 -2.95 -6.74 6.50
N SER A 155 -2.22 -6.82 5.39
CA SER A 155 -0.85 -6.30 5.29
C SER A 155 -0.79 -4.80 5.62
N ALA A 156 -1.74 -4.01 5.12
CA ALA A 156 -1.82 -2.58 5.43
C ALA A 156 -2.13 -2.30 6.91
N PHE A 157 -3.07 -3.05 7.50
CA PHE A 157 -3.45 -2.88 8.91
C PHE A 157 -2.35 -3.33 9.86
N PHE A 158 -1.68 -4.46 9.62
CA PHE A 158 -0.53 -4.88 10.43
C PHE A 158 0.61 -3.86 10.40
N ARG A 159 0.92 -3.32 9.22
CA ARG A 159 1.89 -2.21 9.10
C ARG A 159 1.47 -1.00 9.93
N SER A 160 0.17 -0.70 9.95
CA SER A 160 -0.38 0.44 10.70
C SER A 160 -0.34 0.23 12.22
N ILE A 161 -0.59 -0.99 12.69
CA ILE A 161 -0.45 -1.38 14.10
C ILE A 161 1.00 -1.22 14.56
N LEU A 162 1.94 -1.83 13.83
CA LEU A 162 3.37 -1.78 14.15
C LEU A 162 3.94 -0.36 14.08
N ALA A 163 3.48 0.44 13.10
CA ALA A 163 3.81 1.86 13.02
C ALA A 163 3.28 2.64 14.24
N GLY A 164 2.10 2.28 14.76
CA GLY A 164 1.53 2.88 15.97
C GLY A 164 2.32 2.58 17.23
N GLU A 165 2.94 1.40 17.32
CA GLU A 165 3.85 1.04 18.41
C GLU A 165 5.26 1.65 18.27
N GLY A 166 5.58 2.21 17.10
CA GLY A 166 6.91 2.75 16.81
C GLY A 166 7.93 1.71 16.31
N ASP A 167 7.53 0.44 16.13
CA ASP A 167 8.36 -0.58 15.49
C ASP A 167 8.14 -0.63 13.97
N MET A 168 8.94 0.15 13.25
CA MET A 168 8.94 0.14 11.78
C MET A 168 9.92 -0.90 11.19
N LYS A 169 10.73 -1.61 11.99
CA LYS A 169 11.74 -2.52 11.45
C LYS A 169 11.12 -3.81 10.95
N LEU A 170 10.25 -4.42 11.75
CA LEU A 170 9.56 -5.66 11.39
C LEU A 170 8.71 -5.53 10.12
N PRO A 171 7.83 -4.51 9.95
CA PRO A 171 7.03 -4.39 8.73
C PRO A 171 7.89 -4.11 7.49
N MET A 172 9.03 -3.42 7.62
CA MET A 172 9.96 -3.19 6.51
C MET A 172 10.67 -4.47 6.05
N ILE A 173 11.09 -5.34 6.98
CA ILE A 173 11.72 -6.62 6.65
C ILE A 173 10.73 -7.54 5.94
N VAL A 174 9.49 -7.63 6.44
CA VAL A 174 8.44 -8.44 5.82
C VAL A 174 8.12 -7.94 4.41
N ALA A 175 8.03 -6.61 4.22
CA ALA A 175 7.84 -6.03 2.90
C ALA A 175 9.00 -6.36 1.95
N ALA A 176 10.25 -6.23 2.40
CA ALA A 176 11.42 -6.53 1.60
C ALA A 176 11.47 -8.00 1.17
N LEU A 177 11.21 -8.93 2.09
CA LEU A 177 11.13 -10.37 1.78
C LEU A 177 10.00 -10.67 0.78
N GLY A 178 8.83 -10.06 0.97
CA GLY A 178 7.71 -10.22 0.03
C GLY A 178 8.05 -9.74 -1.38
N THR A 179 8.75 -8.61 -1.51
CA THR A 179 9.23 -8.12 -2.81
C THR A 179 10.26 -9.06 -3.42
N VAL A 180 11.18 -9.61 -2.63
CA VAL A 180 12.18 -10.58 -3.14
C VAL A 180 11.52 -11.87 -3.61
N PHE A 181 10.48 -12.36 -2.94
CA PHE A 181 9.72 -13.53 -3.41
C PHE A 181 8.85 -13.27 -4.64
N ASN A 182 8.52 -12.00 -4.90
CA ASN A 182 7.68 -11.61 -6.02
C ASN A 182 8.44 -11.53 -7.34
N ILE A 183 9.75 -11.24 -7.28
CA ILE A 183 10.69 -11.20 -8.41
C ILE A 183 11.26 -12.60 -8.64
#